data_AF-A0A1C0ZZB9-F1
#
_entry.id   AF-A0A1C0ZZB9-F1
#
_cell.length_a   1.000
_cell.length_b   1.000
_cell.length_c   1.000
_cell.angle_alpha   90.00
_cell.angle_beta   90.00
_cell.angle_gamma   90.00
#
_symmetry.space_group_name_H-M   'P 1'
#
loop_
_entity.id
_entity.type
_entity.pdbx_description
1 polymer ?
#
loop_
_entity_poly.entity_id
_entity_poly.type
_entity_poly.pdbx_seq_one_letter_code
_entity_poly.pdbx_strand_id
1 'polypeptide(L)'
;MKKPTVLIFLTSMFVLSCTSHVSANSHDSAPKVITLFENTNFYNSTDGNEVAEGSISPQTVKVTGLEPGWFYKDDPWIRIHTWMGDKWIHPNLAYAGEEIPMNKNVGLTGEEVIYNYPLSHYPTGATINSQTVKVISIIGPWMKIQTWLGEKYMLAQHQIIDNVVENSGVLDLAAITPIYALPFENSQPEGELAPQRVNYMEYANGWFHIQTLSGPKWIHPPLSRPLQTQAINQEISLSNTTTVYQYPNHQAKALGVIAPQTIIPFEESHGWYHVHTTWIGDGWIYPNVELDLYHAPKEMNSLQLKGDWTYSRFERTAGWHGYPLVPKMFTTSTGNELGYGNGYKLGSPISAALSMTNVDENPLRLTEPTQFEIQIFKLETDDSQTLVWSSLTPLLPTEIAGDMVTYTFALPAWDQRDANGNQVPPGTYMLTYKIPLSLSYQLNGGVEKHTVEIGKSGDSQSVFNIE
;
A
#
# COMPACT_ATOMS: atom_id res chain seq x y z
N MET A 1 34.25 -36.68 43.71
CA MET A 1 35.17 -35.53 43.57
C MET A 1 35.40 -35.33 42.08
N LYS A 2 35.18 -34.19 41.42
CA LYS A 2 34.69 -32.86 41.79
C LYS A 2 33.80 -32.35 40.63
N LYS A 3 32.89 -31.47 41.03
CA LYS A 3 31.76 -30.80 40.35
C LYS A 3 32.09 -30.14 38.99
N PRO A 4 31.12 -29.98 38.07
CA PRO A 4 31.14 -28.87 37.13
C PRO A 4 30.62 -27.61 37.85
N THR A 5 31.37 -26.52 37.77
CA THR A 5 30.95 -25.20 38.24
C THR A 5 30.70 -24.29 37.05
N VAL A 6 29.53 -23.67 37.10
CA VAL A 6 28.93 -22.66 36.21
C VAL A 6 29.50 -21.26 36.51
N LEU A 7 29.67 -20.41 35.48
CA LEU A 7 29.31 -18.96 35.40
C LEU A 7 29.65 -18.47 33.96
N ILE A 8 28.70 -18.10 33.07
CA ILE A 8 27.84 -16.89 33.01
C ILE A 8 28.71 -15.60 32.88
N PHE A 9 28.61 -14.67 31.92
CA PHE A 9 27.52 -14.16 31.03
C PHE A 9 28.13 -13.40 29.81
N LEU A 10 27.24 -13.05 28.86
CA LEU A 10 27.16 -11.84 28.02
C LEU A 10 27.53 -11.93 26.51
N THR A 11 26.46 -12.08 25.71
CA THR A 11 26.04 -11.25 24.56
C THR A 11 27.08 -10.77 23.54
N SER A 12 26.86 -11.16 22.28
CA SER A 12 26.86 -10.26 21.12
C SER A 12 26.00 -10.96 20.05
N MET A 13 24.72 -10.63 19.91
CA MET A 13 24.23 -9.50 19.11
C MET A 13 24.92 -9.49 17.74
N PHE A 14 24.35 -10.19 16.76
CA PHE A 14 24.58 -9.87 15.36
C PHE A 14 23.81 -8.58 15.09
N VAL A 15 24.53 -7.49 15.29
CA VAL A 15 24.20 -6.17 14.77
C VAL A 15 24.28 -6.32 13.26
N LEU A 16 23.14 -6.30 12.58
CA LEU A 16 23.11 -5.77 11.23
C LEU A 16 23.48 -4.30 11.39
N SER A 17 24.78 -4.05 11.34
CA SER A 17 25.30 -2.75 10.98
C SER A 17 24.88 -2.56 9.53
N CYS A 18 23.65 -2.08 9.35
CA CYS A 18 23.48 -0.95 8.45
C CYS A 18 24.45 0.11 8.97
N THR A 19 25.71 0.03 8.53
CA THR A 19 26.24 1.24 7.94
C THR A 19 25.33 1.50 6.75
N SER A 20 24.21 2.14 7.02
CA SER A 20 23.90 3.25 6.16
C SER A 20 25.19 4.06 6.16
N HIS A 21 25.95 3.95 5.06
CA HIS A 21 26.20 5.21 4.43
C HIS A 21 24.80 5.79 4.22
N VAL A 22 24.34 6.56 5.22
CA VAL A 22 23.53 7.72 4.94
C VAL A 22 24.46 8.49 4.02
N SER A 23 24.41 8.17 2.73
CA SER A 23 24.68 9.19 1.75
C SER A 23 23.63 10.22 2.09
N ALA A 24 24.11 11.27 2.74
CA ALA A 24 23.38 12.50 2.90
C ALA A 24 22.68 12.82 1.57
N ASN A 25 21.49 13.40 1.74
CA ASN A 25 20.83 14.25 0.76
C ASN A 25 19.86 13.58 -0.20
N SER A 26 18.59 13.58 0.23
CA SER A 26 17.43 13.85 -0.62
C SER A 26 17.32 15.33 -1.06
N HIS A 27 18.39 16.14 -0.94
CA HIS A 27 18.38 17.58 -1.20
C HIS A 27 18.39 17.98 -2.71
N ASP A 28 18.23 17.08 -3.68
CA ASP A 28 18.49 17.41 -5.10
C ASP A 28 17.38 18.23 -5.81
N SER A 29 16.36 18.72 -5.09
CA SER A 29 15.46 19.75 -5.63
C SER A 29 15.10 20.80 -4.60
N ALA A 30 15.14 22.04 -5.09
CA ALA A 30 14.70 23.21 -4.37
C ALA A 30 13.25 23.01 -3.88
N PRO A 31 12.95 23.23 -2.58
CA PRO A 31 11.57 23.24 -2.13
C PRO A 31 10.80 24.33 -2.86
N LYS A 32 9.62 23.99 -3.37
CA LYS A 32 8.69 24.92 -4.04
C LYS A 32 7.84 25.70 -3.05
N VAL A 33 7.60 25.07 -1.92
CA VAL A 33 6.82 25.59 -0.81
C VAL A 33 7.52 25.21 0.49
N ILE A 34 7.38 26.07 1.47
CA ILE A 34 7.88 25.84 2.82
C ILE A 34 6.76 26.19 3.80
N THR A 35 6.51 25.29 4.74
CA THR A 35 5.58 25.52 5.84
C THR A 35 6.34 26.07 7.03
N LEU A 36 5.95 27.26 7.49
CA LEU A 36 6.55 27.96 8.63
C LEU A 36 5.70 27.72 9.88
N PHE A 37 6.34 27.37 10.99
CA PHE A 37 5.64 27.04 12.25
C PHE A 37 5.78 28.11 13.33
N GLU A 38 6.47 29.22 13.02
CA GLU A 38 6.69 30.35 13.91
C GLU A 38 6.53 31.68 13.16
N ASN A 39 6.55 32.79 13.89
CA ASN A 39 6.67 34.10 13.25
C ASN A 39 8.09 34.21 12.65
N THR A 40 8.16 34.38 11.34
CA THR A 40 9.43 34.40 10.61
C THR A 40 9.71 35.81 10.10
N ASN A 41 10.85 36.37 10.46
CA ASN A 41 11.30 37.67 9.95
C ASN A 41 11.72 37.56 8.48
N PHE A 42 11.51 38.64 7.72
CA PHE A 42 11.95 38.73 6.34
C PHE A 42 12.79 39.99 6.07
N TYR A 43 13.69 39.88 5.09
CA TYR A 43 14.80 40.81 4.86
C TYR A 43 14.96 41.10 3.36
N ASN A 44 15.64 42.21 3.04
CA ASN A 44 15.92 42.59 1.65
C ASN A 44 17.14 41.84 1.09
N SER A 45 18.10 41.45 1.93
CA SER A 45 19.24 40.63 1.56
C SER A 45 19.46 39.44 2.52
N THR A 46 20.46 38.60 2.23
CA THR A 46 20.87 37.47 3.07
C THR A 46 21.94 37.86 4.11
N ASP A 47 22.21 39.17 4.29
CA ASP A 47 23.12 39.65 5.33
C ASP A 47 22.40 39.66 6.69
N GLY A 48 22.81 38.76 7.59
CA GLY A 48 22.22 38.60 8.93
C GLY A 48 22.38 39.83 9.85
N ASN A 49 23.05 40.89 9.41
CA ASN A 49 23.15 42.17 10.13
C ASN A 49 22.09 43.21 9.73
N GLU A 50 21.24 42.91 8.74
CA GLU A 50 20.15 43.81 8.34
C GLU A 50 19.00 43.82 9.35
N VAL A 51 18.34 44.97 9.49
CA VAL A 51 17.10 45.09 10.25
C VAL A 51 15.99 44.39 9.47
N ALA A 52 15.22 43.55 10.15
CA ALA A 52 14.06 42.90 9.53
C ALA A 52 13.07 43.94 8.98
N GLU A 53 12.63 43.75 7.74
CA GLU A 53 11.62 44.60 7.09
C GLU A 53 10.20 44.33 7.63
N GLY A 54 10.03 43.16 8.23
CA GLY A 54 8.80 42.74 8.89
C GLY A 54 8.86 41.27 9.26
N SER A 55 7.69 40.73 9.66
CA SER A 55 7.52 39.33 10.01
C SER A 55 6.25 38.76 9.39
N ILE A 56 6.29 37.50 8.99
CA ILE A 56 5.12 36.73 8.59
C ILE A 56 4.75 35.73 9.68
N SER A 57 3.46 35.53 9.92
CA SER A 57 2.95 34.52 10.86
C SER A 57 3.11 33.10 10.28
N PRO A 58 3.02 32.04 11.12
CA PRO A 58 3.04 30.65 10.68
C PRO A 58 2.07 30.41 9.53
N GLN A 59 2.59 29.95 8.40
CA GLN A 59 1.83 29.65 7.18
C GLN A 59 2.70 28.92 6.16
N THR A 60 2.06 28.35 5.14
CA THR A 60 2.75 27.84 3.94
C THR A 60 3.02 28.98 2.96
N VAL A 61 4.27 29.15 2.54
CA VAL A 61 4.68 30.17 1.58
C VAL A 61 5.35 29.55 0.35
N LYS A 62 5.21 30.23 -0.79
CA LYS A 62 5.89 29.84 -2.03
C LYS A 62 7.35 30.30 -2.00
N VAL A 63 8.25 29.41 -2.37
CA VAL A 63 9.67 29.69 -2.53
C VAL A 63 9.90 30.23 -3.94
N THR A 64 10.49 31.42 -4.03
CA THR A 64 10.84 32.09 -5.31
C THR A 64 12.34 32.09 -5.59
N GLY A 65 13.15 31.59 -4.67
CA GLY A 65 14.59 31.48 -4.83
C GLY A 65 15.26 30.89 -3.59
N LEU A 66 16.51 30.48 -3.76
CA LEU A 66 17.33 29.92 -2.69
C LEU A 66 18.70 30.58 -2.74
N GLU A 67 19.36 30.61 -1.60
CA GLU A 67 20.73 31.09 -1.50
C GLU A 67 21.67 30.23 -2.38
N PRO A 68 22.67 30.84 -3.04
CA PRO A 68 23.72 30.07 -3.69
C PRO A 68 24.38 29.06 -2.74
N GLY A 69 24.43 27.79 -3.15
CA GLY A 69 25.01 26.72 -2.34
C GLY A 69 24.13 26.26 -1.17
N TRP A 70 22.84 26.61 -1.14
CA TRP A 70 21.89 26.23 -0.08
C TRP A 70 21.94 24.74 0.29
N PHE A 71 22.17 23.87 -0.70
CA PHE A 71 22.28 22.42 -0.53
C PHE A 71 23.39 22.00 0.45
N TYR A 72 24.43 22.83 0.57
CA TYR A 72 25.60 22.58 1.42
C TYR A 72 25.52 23.34 2.75
N LYS A 73 24.37 23.92 3.08
CA LYS A 73 24.14 24.68 4.31
C LYS A 73 23.05 24.02 5.13
N ASP A 74 23.28 23.96 6.44
CA ASP A 74 22.30 23.43 7.39
C ASP A 74 21.12 24.40 7.58
N ASP A 75 21.34 25.70 7.34
CA ASP A 75 20.39 26.79 7.55
C ASP A 75 20.42 27.81 6.39
N PRO A 76 20.02 27.41 5.17
CA PRO A 76 20.11 28.30 4.01
C PRO A 76 19.10 29.45 4.09
N TRP A 77 19.46 30.59 3.51
CA TRP A 77 18.48 31.64 3.22
C TRP A 77 17.53 31.23 2.10
N ILE A 78 16.25 31.52 2.29
CA ILE A 78 15.18 31.14 1.35
C ILE A 78 14.47 32.42 0.91
N ARG A 79 14.27 32.59 -0.40
CA ARG A 79 13.51 33.72 -0.94
C ARG A 79 12.07 33.31 -1.13
N ILE A 80 11.15 34.13 -0.64
CA ILE A 80 9.71 33.90 -0.70
C ILE A 80 8.99 35.12 -1.26
N HIS A 81 7.76 34.92 -1.73
CA HIS A 81 6.90 36.04 -2.10
C HIS A 81 6.13 36.58 -0.88
N THR A 82 6.16 37.89 -0.65
CA THR A 82 5.42 38.58 0.42
C THR A 82 4.57 39.72 -0.16
N TRP A 83 3.72 40.36 0.66
CA TRP A 83 2.98 41.56 0.24
C TRP A 83 3.88 42.78 -0.04
N MET A 84 5.15 42.74 0.35
CA MET A 84 6.18 43.75 0.05
C MET A 84 7.12 43.31 -1.09
N GLY A 85 6.66 42.34 -1.90
CA GLY A 85 7.43 41.70 -2.94
C GLY A 85 8.30 40.55 -2.42
N ASP A 86 9.23 40.11 -3.24
CA ASP A 86 10.14 39.02 -2.88
C ASP A 86 11.09 39.45 -1.75
N LYS A 87 11.24 38.59 -0.75
CA LYS A 87 12.06 38.82 0.44
C LYS A 87 12.77 37.54 0.85
N TRP A 88 13.91 37.70 1.53
CA TRP A 88 14.67 36.60 2.09
C TRP A 88 14.20 36.30 3.51
N ILE A 89 14.09 35.02 3.85
CA ILE A 89 13.81 34.52 5.18
C ILE A 89 14.90 33.55 5.61
N HIS A 90 15.09 33.46 6.92
CA HIS A 90 15.96 32.50 7.57
C HIS A 90 15.17 31.88 8.73
N PRO A 91 14.28 30.90 8.45
CA PRO A 91 13.40 30.34 9.47
C PRO A 91 14.17 29.38 10.38
N ASN A 92 13.97 29.46 11.70
CA ASN A 92 14.52 28.46 12.62
C ASN A 92 13.63 27.20 12.65
N LEU A 93 12.34 27.37 12.38
CA LEU A 93 11.34 26.33 12.49
C LEU A 93 10.42 26.25 11.27
N ALA A 94 10.82 25.42 10.32
CA ALA A 94 10.10 25.22 9.07
C ALA A 94 10.30 23.82 8.49
N TYR A 95 9.41 23.43 7.56
CA TYR A 95 9.50 22.18 6.82
C TYR A 95 9.32 22.41 5.32
N ALA A 96 10.19 21.79 4.52
CA ALA A 96 10.12 21.79 3.06
C ALA A 96 8.95 20.93 2.58
N GLY A 97 7.77 21.53 2.43
CA GLY A 97 6.57 20.83 2.05
C GLY A 97 5.31 21.62 2.34
N GLU A 98 4.20 21.12 1.83
CA GLU A 98 2.87 21.64 2.09
C GLU A 98 2.16 20.71 3.06
N GLU A 99 1.50 21.30 4.06
CA GLU A 99 0.61 20.57 4.95
C GLU A 99 -0.74 20.35 4.25
N ILE A 100 -1.10 19.09 4.01
CA ILE A 100 -2.31 18.72 3.29
C ILE A 100 -3.32 18.10 4.26
N PRO A 101 -4.53 18.67 4.40
CA PRO A 101 -5.56 18.11 5.27
C PRO A 101 -5.99 16.71 4.82
N MET A 102 -6.12 15.78 5.78
CA MET A 102 -6.58 14.41 5.54
C MET A 102 -7.89 14.09 6.27
N ASN A 103 -7.98 14.46 7.55
CA ASN A 103 -9.15 14.20 8.40
C ASN A 103 -9.68 12.75 8.35
N LYS A 104 -8.78 11.77 8.53
CA LYS A 104 -9.13 10.34 8.55
C LYS A 104 -8.63 9.65 9.81
N ASN A 105 -9.19 8.49 10.11
CA ASN A 105 -8.74 7.64 11.21
C ASN A 105 -7.80 6.55 10.69
N VAL A 106 -6.71 6.32 11.41
CA VAL A 106 -5.74 5.24 11.13
C VAL A 106 -5.47 4.44 12.39
N GLY A 107 -5.31 3.13 12.24
CA GLY A 107 -4.95 2.23 13.33
C GLY A 107 -3.43 2.11 13.43
N LEU A 108 -2.86 2.47 14.57
CA LEU A 108 -1.45 2.23 14.88
C LEU A 108 -1.27 0.79 15.34
N THR A 109 -0.29 0.08 14.77
CA THR A 109 -0.03 -1.33 15.12
C THR A 109 1.10 -1.50 16.14
N GLY A 110 1.85 -0.44 16.42
CA GLY A 110 2.97 -0.43 17.36
C GLY A 110 3.07 0.87 18.14
N GLU A 111 4.13 0.97 18.93
CA GLU A 111 4.48 2.19 19.66
C GLU A 111 5.18 3.18 18.71
N GLU A 112 4.69 4.42 18.66
CA GLU A 112 5.19 5.47 17.77
C GLU A 112 5.66 6.68 18.57
N VAL A 113 6.78 7.29 18.16
CA VAL A 113 7.26 8.53 18.78
C VAL A 113 6.47 9.71 18.22
N ILE A 114 6.06 10.63 19.11
CA ILE A 114 5.36 11.86 18.71
C ILE A 114 6.21 13.11 18.95
N TYR A 115 6.08 14.07 18.04
CA TYR A 115 6.96 15.22 17.86
C TYR A 115 6.15 16.53 17.89
N ASN A 116 6.77 17.61 18.37
CA ASN A 116 6.14 18.92 18.38
C ASN A 116 6.05 19.53 16.97
N TYR A 117 6.99 19.16 16.10
CA TYR A 117 7.13 19.62 14.72
C TYR A 117 7.48 18.43 13.82
N PRO A 118 7.27 18.49 12.49
CA PRO A 118 7.62 17.43 11.56
C PRO A 118 9.15 17.36 11.32
N LEU A 119 9.92 17.31 12.40
CA LEU A 119 11.37 17.37 12.43
C LEU A 119 11.87 16.41 13.53
N SER A 120 12.78 15.50 13.17
CA SER A 120 13.27 14.44 14.05
C SER A 120 13.96 14.93 15.33
N HIS A 121 14.48 16.15 15.33
CA HIS A 121 15.12 16.77 16.50
C HIS A 121 14.16 17.41 17.51
N TYR A 122 12.85 17.34 17.27
CA TYR A 122 11.81 17.91 18.14
C TYR A 122 10.86 16.87 18.76
N PRO A 123 11.37 15.77 19.37
CA PRO A 123 10.50 14.82 20.04
C PRO A 123 9.83 15.48 21.24
N THR A 124 8.62 15.04 21.55
CA THR A 124 7.91 15.46 22.78
C THR A 124 8.47 14.77 24.03
N GLY A 125 9.25 13.71 23.87
CA GLY A 125 9.61 12.76 24.93
C GLY A 125 8.50 11.75 25.27
N ALA A 126 7.38 11.78 24.55
CA ALA A 126 6.28 10.84 24.69
C ALA A 126 6.16 9.93 23.46
N THR A 127 5.55 8.78 23.68
CA THR A 127 5.16 7.80 22.65
C THR A 127 3.67 7.57 22.69
N ILE A 128 3.10 7.10 21.57
CA ILE A 128 1.72 6.68 21.44
C ILE A 128 1.69 5.18 21.10
N ASN A 129 1.03 4.39 21.93
CA ASN A 129 0.91 2.94 21.72
C ASN A 129 -0.16 2.62 20.66
N SER A 130 -0.18 1.35 20.23
CA SER A 130 -1.18 0.82 19.30
C SER A 130 -2.60 1.22 19.70
N GLN A 131 -3.26 1.99 18.83
CA GLN A 131 -4.63 2.48 18.96
C GLN A 131 -5.06 3.14 17.66
N THR A 132 -6.36 3.39 17.52
CA THR A 132 -6.89 4.24 16.44
C THR A 132 -6.67 5.71 16.78
N VAL A 133 -6.08 6.45 15.83
CA VAL A 133 -5.79 7.88 15.97
C VAL A 133 -6.40 8.66 14.81
N LYS A 134 -6.81 9.89 15.08
CA LYS A 134 -7.27 10.81 14.05
C LYS A 134 -6.07 11.53 13.42
N VAL A 135 -5.86 11.31 12.13
CA VAL A 135 -4.93 12.06 11.28
C VAL A 135 -5.62 13.32 10.79
N ILE A 136 -5.07 14.47 11.16
CA ILE A 136 -5.55 15.80 10.82
C ILE A 136 -5.04 16.19 9.43
N SER A 137 -3.73 16.05 9.23
CA SER A 137 -3.03 16.43 8.01
C SER A 137 -1.76 15.60 7.82
N ILE A 138 -1.17 15.69 6.62
CA ILE A 138 0.15 15.15 6.32
C ILE A 138 1.07 16.24 5.78
N ILE A 139 2.36 16.13 6.05
CA ILE A 139 3.39 16.99 5.46
C ILE A 139 4.64 16.15 5.20
N GLY A 140 4.94 15.91 3.92
CA GLY A 140 5.95 14.90 3.55
C GLY A 140 5.58 13.52 4.13
N PRO A 141 6.51 12.83 4.81
CA PRO A 141 6.24 11.53 5.45
C PRO A 141 5.59 11.68 6.84
N TRP A 142 5.40 12.90 7.34
CA TRP A 142 4.86 13.14 8.67
C TRP A 142 3.34 13.17 8.67
N MET A 143 2.74 12.48 9.63
CA MET A 143 1.31 12.58 9.92
C MET A 143 1.11 13.47 11.14
N LYS A 144 0.29 14.50 10.99
CA LYS A 144 -0.21 15.27 12.12
C LYS A 144 -1.42 14.56 12.70
N ILE A 145 -1.33 14.17 13.96
CA ILE A 145 -2.35 13.39 14.65
C ILE A 145 -2.89 14.16 15.87
N GLN A 146 -4.14 13.89 16.21
CA GLN A 146 -4.72 14.31 17.47
C GLN A 146 -4.17 13.43 18.60
N THR A 147 -3.60 14.05 19.65
CA THR A 147 -3.12 13.34 20.86
C THR A 147 -3.67 14.01 22.13
N TRP A 148 -3.41 13.39 23.30
CA TRP A 148 -3.71 14.00 24.60
C TRP A 148 -2.82 15.21 24.94
N LEU A 149 -1.70 15.39 24.22
CA LEU A 149 -0.85 16.58 24.31
C LEU A 149 -1.26 17.65 23.28
N GLY A 150 -2.42 17.50 22.65
CA GLY A 150 -2.86 18.30 21.50
C GLY A 150 -2.38 17.71 20.18
N GLU A 151 -2.40 18.52 19.12
CA GLU A 151 -1.91 18.10 17.81
C GLU A 151 -0.40 17.86 17.87
N LYS A 152 0.06 16.74 17.32
CA LYS A 152 1.47 16.35 17.25
C LYS A 152 1.78 15.67 15.93
N TYR A 153 3.04 15.67 15.54
CA TYR A 153 3.51 14.99 14.34
C TYR A 153 4.06 13.61 14.72
N MET A 154 3.88 12.64 13.84
CA MET A 154 4.51 11.34 13.94
C MET A 154 5.07 10.92 12.59
N LEU A 155 6.13 10.12 12.63
CA LEU A 155 6.68 9.42 11.49
C LEU A 155 6.48 7.94 11.78
N ALA A 156 5.54 7.29 11.08
CA ALA A 156 5.17 5.91 11.36
C ALA A 156 6.36 4.97 11.11
N GLN A 157 6.77 4.23 12.15
CA GLN A 157 7.81 3.21 12.08
C GLN A 157 7.22 1.81 11.90
N HIS A 158 6.01 1.58 12.43
CA HIS A 158 5.26 0.35 12.24
C HIS A 158 4.21 0.51 11.13
N GLN A 159 3.66 -0.62 10.71
CA GLN A 159 2.56 -0.63 9.75
C GLN A 159 1.35 0.13 10.32
N ILE A 160 0.59 0.78 9.45
CA ILE A 160 -0.66 1.45 9.82
C ILE A 160 -1.82 0.76 9.13
N ILE A 161 -2.95 0.71 9.82
CA ILE A 161 -4.22 0.26 9.26
C ILE A 161 -4.91 1.51 8.71
N ASP A 162 -5.05 1.59 7.39
CA ASP A 162 -5.68 2.74 6.76
C ASP A 162 -7.20 2.62 6.73
N ASN A 163 -7.88 3.77 6.67
CA ASN A 163 -9.34 3.90 6.58
C ASN A 163 -10.07 3.15 7.70
N VAL A 164 -9.58 3.27 8.93
CA VAL A 164 -10.30 2.75 10.09
C VAL A 164 -11.56 3.58 10.28
N VAL A 165 -12.69 2.91 10.37
CA VAL A 165 -13.95 3.57 10.67
C VAL A 165 -14.43 3.07 12.02
N GLU A 166 -14.51 4.01 12.95
CA GLU A 166 -15.14 3.79 14.26
C GLU A 166 -16.61 3.47 14.01
N ASN A 167 -16.95 2.20 14.15
CA ASN A 167 -18.28 1.69 13.91
C ASN A 167 -18.47 0.45 14.76
N SER A 168 -19.57 0.40 15.50
CA SER A 168 -19.90 -0.75 16.32
C SER A 168 -21.17 -1.41 15.83
N GLY A 169 -21.17 -2.73 15.82
CA GLY A 169 -22.35 -3.48 15.44
C GLY A 169 -22.25 -4.93 15.84
N VAL A 170 -23.23 -5.70 15.38
CA VAL A 170 -23.35 -7.13 15.65
C VAL A 170 -23.11 -7.88 14.34
N LEU A 171 -22.35 -8.96 14.41
CA LEU A 171 -22.09 -9.85 13.31
C LEU A 171 -22.45 -11.28 13.71
N ASP A 172 -23.20 -11.96 12.85
CA ASP A 172 -23.50 -13.38 13.01
C ASP A 172 -22.48 -14.21 12.22
N LEU A 173 -21.53 -14.83 12.93
CA LEU A 173 -20.56 -15.75 12.34
C LEU A 173 -21.23 -17.10 12.10
N ALA A 174 -21.41 -17.45 10.82
CA ALA A 174 -22.07 -18.68 10.42
C ALA A 174 -21.11 -19.89 10.32
N ALA A 175 -19.80 -19.67 10.41
CA ALA A 175 -18.75 -20.67 10.25
C ALA A 175 -17.64 -20.45 11.29
N ILE A 176 -16.70 -21.39 11.37
CA ILE A 176 -15.49 -21.19 12.17
C ILE A 176 -14.70 -20.03 11.55
N THR A 177 -14.42 -18.98 12.33
CA THR A 177 -13.77 -17.76 11.85
C THR A 177 -12.39 -17.56 12.47
N PRO A 178 -11.32 -17.48 11.67
CA PRO A 178 -9.98 -17.20 12.18
C PRO A 178 -9.90 -15.77 12.74
N ILE A 179 -9.17 -15.63 13.83
CA ILE A 179 -8.86 -14.34 14.48
C ILE A 179 -7.39 -14.00 14.26
N TYR A 180 -7.11 -12.72 14.04
CA TYR A 180 -5.79 -12.21 13.67
C TYR A 180 -5.39 -11.07 14.60
N ALA A 181 -4.09 -10.91 14.82
CA ALA A 181 -3.56 -9.75 15.54
C ALA A 181 -3.72 -8.46 14.72
N LEU A 182 -3.52 -8.54 13.40
CA LEU A 182 -3.53 -7.40 12.48
C LEU A 182 -4.45 -7.70 11.27
N PRO A 183 -5.15 -6.70 10.71
CA PRO A 183 -6.07 -6.87 9.60
C PRO A 183 -5.35 -6.84 8.25
N PHE A 184 -4.35 -7.70 8.10
CA PHE A 184 -3.63 -7.86 6.84
C PHE A 184 -3.82 -9.30 6.35
N GLU A 185 -4.13 -9.47 5.06
CA GLU A 185 -4.41 -10.77 4.43
C GLU A 185 -3.30 -11.82 4.62
N ASN A 186 -2.05 -11.38 4.80
CA ASN A 186 -0.90 -12.26 5.03
C ASN A 186 -0.61 -12.54 6.52
N SER A 187 -1.39 -11.96 7.44
CA SER A 187 -1.24 -12.21 8.88
C SER A 187 -1.57 -13.67 9.20
N GLN A 188 -0.79 -14.28 10.08
CA GLN A 188 -1.11 -15.63 10.54
C GLN A 188 -2.28 -15.60 11.54
N PRO A 189 -3.24 -16.55 11.45
CA PRO A 189 -4.28 -16.68 12.47
C PRO A 189 -3.67 -16.99 13.85
N GLU A 190 -4.13 -16.30 14.88
CA GLU A 190 -3.75 -16.57 16.28
C GLU A 190 -4.72 -17.53 17.00
N GLY A 191 -5.84 -17.84 16.35
CA GLY A 191 -6.88 -18.70 16.88
C GLY A 191 -8.12 -18.67 16.01
N GLU A 192 -9.20 -19.24 16.53
CA GLU A 192 -10.46 -19.39 15.81
C GLU A 192 -11.66 -19.17 16.74
N LEU A 193 -12.76 -18.71 16.16
CA LEU A 193 -14.06 -18.58 16.80
C LEU A 193 -15.03 -19.58 16.18
N ALA A 194 -15.72 -20.36 17.00
CA ALA A 194 -16.86 -21.15 16.54
C ALA A 194 -18.01 -20.23 16.04
N PRO A 195 -18.93 -20.74 15.20
CA PRO A 195 -20.13 -20.00 14.78
C PRO A 195 -20.85 -19.39 15.99
N GLN A 196 -20.93 -18.07 16.02
CA GLN A 196 -21.50 -17.32 17.14
C GLN A 196 -21.81 -15.89 16.72
N ARG A 197 -22.62 -15.22 17.53
CA ARG A 197 -22.84 -13.78 17.42
C ARG A 197 -21.71 -13.03 18.12
N VAL A 198 -21.06 -12.10 17.44
CA VAL A 198 -20.00 -11.25 17.98
C VAL A 198 -20.33 -9.78 17.81
N ASN A 199 -19.79 -8.94 18.70
CA ASN A 199 -19.85 -7.48 18.55
C ASN A 199 -18.51 -6.99 18.00
N TYR A 200 -18.55 -6.12 17.00
CA TYR A 200 -17.38 -5.40 16.50
C TYR A 200 -17.40 -3.95 16.97
N MET A 201 -16.23 -3.33 17.02
CA MET A 201 -16.02 -1.95 17.52
C MET A 201 -15.39 -1.00 16.50
N GLU A 202 -14.76 -1.54 15.46
CA GLU A 202 -14.31 -0.79 14.29
C GLU A 202 -14.22 -1.71 13.07
N TYR A 203 -14.16 -1.12 11.88
CA TYR A 203 -13.91 -1.83 10.63
C TYR A 203 -12.82 -1.15 9.80
N ALA A 204 -12.07 -1.92 9.03
CA ALA A 204 -11.10 -1.42 8.06
C ALA A 204 -10.97 -2.41 6.91
N ASN A 205 -11.19 -1.98 5.67
CA ASN A 205 -10.94 -2.77 4.45
C ASN A 205 -11.58 -4.18 4.47
N GLY A 206 -12.81 -4.31 4.99
CA GLY A 206 -13.52 -5.58 5.10
C GLY A 206 -13.29 -6.32 6.42
N TRP A 207 -12.24 -5.98 7.16
CA TRP A 207 -11.92 -6.54 8.45
C TRP A 207 -12.74 -5.90 9.57
N PHE A 208 -13.14 -6.70 10.55
CA PHE A 208 -13.87 -6.27 11.73
C PHE A 208 -13.02 -6.49 12.97
N HIS A 209 -12.88 -5.47 13.81
CA HIS A 209 -12.17 -5.59 15.09
C HIS A 209 -13.18 -5.95 16.18
N ILE A 210 -12.92 -7.04 16.89
CA ILE A 210 -13.80 -7.57 17.93
C ILE A 210 -13.05 -7.75 19.24
N GLN A 211 -13.78 -7.73 20.35
CA GLN A 211 -13.22 -8.11 21.65
C GLN A 211 -13.25 -9.64 21.80
N THR A 212 -12.11 -10.25 22.13
CA THR A 212 -12.02 -11.68 22.46
C THR A 212 -11.47 -11.87 23.88
N LEU A 213 -11.45 -13.13 24.36
CA LEU A 213 -10.86 -13.49 25.65
C LEU A 213 -9.33 -13.30 25.68
N SER A 214 -8.65 -13.38 24.53
CA SER A 214 -7.21 -13.13 24.40
C SER A 214 -6.89 -11.66 24.06
N GLY A 215 -7.87 -10.77 24.20
CA GLY A 215 -7.77 -9.36 23.87
C GLY A 215 -8.46 -9.01 22.55
N PRO A 216 -8.35 -7.75 22.11
CA PRO A 216 -8.86 -7.31 20.81
C PRO A 216 -8.22 -8.07 19.65
N LYS A 217 -9.02 -8.51 18.68
CA LYS A 217 -8.57 -9.24 17.48
C LYS A 217 -9.39 -8.88 16.25
N TRP A 218 -8.75 -8.96 15.09
CA TRP A 218 -9.39 -8.74 13.81
C TRP A 218 -9.94 -10.05 13.25
N ILE A 219 -11.09 -9.97 12.58
CA ILE A 219 -11.69 -11.08 11.84
C ILE A 219 -12.04 -10.62 10.42
N HIS A 220 -11.97 -11.55 9.48
CA HIS A 220 -12.44 -11.36 8.12
C HIS A 220 -13.40 -12.50 7.77
N PRO A 221 -14.70 -12.38 8.14
CA PRO A 221 -15.70 -13.43 7.97
C PRO A 221 -15.81 -14.00 6.54
N PRO A 222 -15.66 -13.18 5.48
CA PRO A 222 -15.64 -13.69 4.11
C PRO A 222 -14.54 -14.73 3.83
N LEU A 223 -13.45 -14.79 4.61
CA LEU A 223 -12.42 -15.85 4.46
C LEU A 223 -12.94 -17.24 4.88
N SER A 224 -13.85 -17.28 5.86
CA SER A 224 -14.36 -18.54 6.41
C SER A 224 -15.53 -19.09 5.62
N ARG A 225 -16.36 -18.18 5.12
CA ARG A 225 -17.51 -18.50 4.29
C ARG A 225 -17.57 -17.45 3.17
N PRO A 226 -17.02 -17.76 1.98
CA PRO A 226 -17.03 -16.83 0.87
C PRO A 226 -18.44 -16.32 0.59
N LEU A 227 -18.58 -15.01 0.35
CA LEU A 227 -19.89 -14.38 0.19
C LEU A 227 -20.63 -14.80 -1.10
N GLN A 228 -19.96 -15.50 -2.01
CA GLN A 228 -20.51 -15.93 -3.30
C GLN A 228 -20.32 -17.44 -3.47
N THR A 229 -20.95 -18.24 -2.61
CA THR A 229 -21.01 -19.69 -2.85
C THR A 229 -22.11 -20.00 -3.87
N GLN A 230 -21.79 -20.88 -4.83
CA GLN A 230 -22.74 -21.42 -5.81
C GLN A 230 -22.93 -22.90 -5.49
N ALA A 231 -24.18 -23.33 -5.38
CA ALA A 231 -24.47 -24.75 -5.23
C ALA A 231 -24.06 -25.49 -6.51
N ILE A 232 -23.27 -26.53 -6.36
CA ILE A 232 -22.81 -27.39 -7.46
C ILE A 232 -23.12 -28.84 -7.10
N ASN A 233 -23.33 -29.68 -8.11
CA ASN A 233 -23.51 -31.13 -7.93
C ASN A 233 -22.88 -31.89 -9.11
N GLN A 234 -21.77 -31.36 -9.60
CA GLN A 234 -21.03 -31.89 -10.74
C GLN A 234 -19.83 -32.67 -10.22
N GLU A 235 -19.57 -33.83 -10.84
CA GLU A 235 -18.36 -34.60 -10.57
C GLU A 235 -17.11 -33.82 -11.00
N ILE A 236 -16.14 -33.72 -10.10
CA ILE A 236 -14.79 -33.20 -10.39
C ILE A 236 -13.77 -34.34 -10.24
N SER A 237 -12.83 -34.43 -11.16
CA SER A 237 -11.76 -35.42 -11.11
C SER A 237 -10.51 -34.81 -10.50
N LEU A 238 -10.07 -35.35 -9.37
CA LEU A 238 -8.79 -34.99 -8.76
C LEU A 238 -7.70 -35.88 -9.37
N SER A 239 -6.81 -35.28 -10.14
CA SER A 239 -5.65 -35.99 -10.74
C SER A 239 -4.48 -36.14 -9.77
N ASN A 240 -4.44 -35.31 -8.72
CA ASN A 240 -3.38 -35.26 -7.72
C ASN A 240 -3.92 -35.39 -6.29
N THR A 241 -3.03 -35.76 -5.37
CA THR A 241 -3.36 -35.71 -3.94
C THR A 241 -3.71 -34.26 -3.56
N THR A 242 -4.94 -34.04 -3.12
CA THR A 242 -5.51 -32.71 -2.90
C THR A 242 -5.68 -32.46 -1.41
N THR A 243 -5.17 -31.33 -0.91
CA THR A 243 -5.29 -30.97 0.51
C THR A 243 -6.70 -30.49 0.82
N VAL A 244 -7.25 -30.97 1.94
CA VAL A 244 -8.51 -30.49 2.51
C VAL A 244 -8.20 -29.47 3.58
N TYR A 245 -8.73 -28.28 3.41
CA TYR A 245 -8.58 -27.13 4.29
C TYR A 245 -9.86 -26.88 5.08
N GLN A 246 -9.72 -26.34 6.28
CA GLN A 246 -10.86 -26.05 7.16
C GLN A 246 -11.76 -24.93 6.63
N TYR A 247 -11.21 -24.01 5.85
CA TYR A 247 -11.89 -22.91 5.16
C TYR A 247 -11.12 -22.60 3.86
N PRO A 248 -11.72 -21.88 2.88
CA PRO A 248 -11.15 -21.69 1.54
C PRO A 248 -10.00 -20.67 1.52
N ASN A 249 -8.91 -21.03 2.20
CA ASN A 249 -7.69 -20.26 2.30
C ASN A 249 -6.50 -21.23 2.42
N HIS A 250 -5.44 -21.01 1.66
CA HIS A 250 -4.26 -21.88 1.64
C HIS A 250 -3.38 -21.83 2.90
N GLN A 251 -3.61 -20.86 3.79
CA GLN A 251 -3.03 -20.76 5.13
C GLN A 251 -3.92 -21.41 6.19
N ALA A 252 -5.14 -21.84 5.82
CA ALA A 252 -6.01 -22.55 6.73
C ALA A 252 -5.38 -23.87 7.18
N LYS A 253 -5.80 -24.35 8.35
CA LYS A 253 -5.40 -25.66 8.84
C LYS A 253 -5.77 -26.74 7.82
N ALA A 254 -4.77 -27.52 7.41
CA ALA A 254 -4.99 -28.74 6.66
C ALA A 254 -5.66 -29.78 7.57
N LEU A 255 -6.86 -30.21 7.20
CA LEU A 255 -7.60 -31.26 7.89
C LEU A 255 -7.19 -32.66 7.44
N GLY A 256 -6.69 -32.77 6.20
CA GLY A 256 -6.23 -34.03 5.63
C GLY A 256 -5.93 -33.89 4.14
N VAL A 257 -5.86 -35.03 3.45
CA VAL A 257 -5.67 -35.10 2.00
C VAL A 257 -6.63 -36.10 1.38
N ILE A 258 -7.03 -35.83 0.14
CA ILE A 258 -7.84 -36.70 -0.72
C ILE A 258 -6.91 -37.23 -1.82
N ALA A 259 -6.75 -38.55 -1.92
CA ALA A 259 -6.00 -39.17 -3.01
C ALA A 259 -6.72 -38.95 -4.36
N PRO A 260 -6.02 -39.03 -5.51
CA PRO A 260 -6.62 -38.87 -6.83
C PRO A 260 -7.87 -39.74 -7.01
N GLN A 261 -9.01 -39.09 -7.23
CA GLN A 261 -10.31 -39.73 -7.40
C GLN A 261 -11.35 -38.72 -7.92
N THR A 262 -12.49 -39.22 -8.39
CA THR A 262 -13.64 -38.37 -8.70
C THR A 262 -14.47 -38.14 -7.44
N ILE A 263 -14.86 -36.89 -7.19
CA ILE A 263 -15.68 -36.50 -6.04
C ILE A 263 -16.82 -35.57 -6.49
N ILE A 264 -17.82 -35.41 -5.63
CA ILE A 264 -18.97 -34.54 -5.87
C ILE A 264 -18.99 -33.45 -4.79
N PRO A 265 -18.47 -32.24 -5.07
CA PRO A 265 -18.66 -31.09 -4.20
C PRO A 265 -20.11 -30.63 -4.21
N PHE A 266 -20.53 -29.97 -3.12
CA PHE A 266 -21.90 -29.48 -2.97
C PHE A 266 -22.02 -27.94 -3.06
N GLU A 267 -20.92 -27.21 -2.87
CA GLU A 267 -20.84 -25.79 -3.23
C GLU A 267 -19.42 -25.44 -3.71
N GLU A 268 -19.32 -24.41 -4.53
CA GLU A 268 -18.06 -23.81 -4.96
C GLU A 268 -18.04 -22.31 -4.67
N SER A 269 -16.87 -21.75 -4.43
CA SER A 269 -16.68 -20.31 -4.43
C SER A 269 -15.25 -19.97 -4.78
N HIS A 270 -15.07 -19.14 -5.81
CA HIS A 270 -13.75 -18.71 -6.26
C HIS A 270 -12.79 -19.90 -6.29
N GLY A 271 -13.16 -20.97 -7.04
CA GLY A 271 -12.37 -22.19 -7.32
C GLY A 271 -12.11 -23.10 -6.13
N TRP A 272 -12.51 -22.70 -4.93
CA TRP A 272 -12.61 -23.60 -3.80
C TRP A 272 -13.88 -24.41 -3.90
N TYR A 273 -13.77 -25.71 -3.64
CA TYR A 273 -14.91 -26.63 -3.62
C TYR A 273 -15.14 -27.14 -2.20
N HIS A 274 -16.36 -27.03 -1.72
CA HIS A 274 -16.76 -27.58 -0.45
C HIS A 274 -17.19 -29.03 -0.66
N VAL A 275 -16.55 -29.93 0.08
CA VAL A 275 -16.71 -31.37 -0.07
C VAL A 275 -17.08 -31.99 1.26
N HIS A 276 -17.90 -33.04 1.19
CA HIS A 276 -18.14 -33.90 2.34
C HIS A 276 -17.16 -35.08 2.32
N THR A 277 -16.39 -35.24 3.39
CA THR A 277 -15.51 -36.40 3.57
C THR A 277 -15.99 -37.28 4.72
N THR A 278 -15.82 -38.59 4.59
CA THR A 278 -16.31 -39.55 5.59
C THR A 278 -15.44 -39.61 6.85
N TRP A 279 -14.21 -39.08 6.83
CA TRP A 279 -13.24 -39.21 7.93
C TRP A 279 -12.99 -37.93 8.73
N ILE A 280 -13.17 -36.75 8.15
CA ILE A 280 -12.98 -35.45 8.84
C ILE A 280 -14.23 -34.55 8.76
N GLY A 281 -15.28 -34.98 8.06
CA GLY A 281 -16.49 -34.19 7.82
C GLY A 281 -16.33 -33.25 6.63
N ASP A 282 -16.95 -32.08 6.72
CA ASP A 282 -16.92 -31.09 5.64
C ASP A 282 -15.60 -30.33 5.61
N GLY A 283 -15.13 -30.00 4.42
CA GLY A 283 -13.92 -29.20 4.23
C GLY A 283 -13.79 -28.64 2.82
N TRP A 284 -12.92 -27.66 2.67
CA TRP A 284 -12.68 -26.98 1.41
C TRP A 284 -11.45 -27.55 0.73
N ILE A 285 -11.59 -27.91 -0.53
CA ILE A 285 -10.45 -28.29 -1.36
C ILE A 285 -10.21 -27.23 -2.41
N TYR A 286 -8.94 -27.13 -2.79
CA TYR A 286 -8.53 -26.44 -3.98
C TYR A 286 -8.00 -27.49 -4.95
N PRO A 287 -8.86 -28.07 -5.80
CA PRO A 287 -8.40 -29.08 -6.73
C PRO A 287 -7.40 -28.42 -7.68
N ASN A 288 -6.24 -29.04 -7.82
CA ASN A 288 -5.43 -28.83 -9.01
C ASN A 288 -6.23 -29.43 -10.16
N VAL A 289 -7.23 -28.69 -10.65
CA VAL A 289 -7.92 -29.02 -11.90
C VAL A 289 -6.83 -29.20 -12.93
N GLU A 290 -6.87 -30.31 -13.67
CA GLU A 290 -5.82 -30.67 -14.63
C GLU A 290 -5.36 -29.43 -15.39
N LEU A 291 -4.12 -29.01 -15.12
CA LEU A 291 -3.50 -27.82 -15.70
C LEU A 291 -3.47 -27.89 -17.24
N ASP A 292 -3.56 -29.11 -17.77
CA ASP A 292 -3.61 -29.46 -19.18
C ASP A 292 -4.96 -29.13 -19.86
N LEU A 293 -6.02 -28.88 -19.08
CA LEU A 293 -7.34 -28.47 -19.58
C LEU A 293 -7.58 -26.96 -19.48
N TYR A 294 -6.65 -26.19 -18.90
CA TYR A 294 -6.79 -24.74 -18.86
C TYR A 294 -6.77 -24.16 -20.28
N HIS A 295 -7.86 -23.49 -20.63
CA HIS A 295 -7.96 -22.70 -21.85
C HIS A 295 -8.14 -21.24 -21.46
N ALA A 296 -7.16 -20.42 -21.82
CA ALA A 296 -7.26 -18.99 -21.55
C ALA A 296 -8.52 -18.38 -22.21
N PRO A 297 -9.07 -17.31 -21.61
CA PRO A 297 -10.24 -16.64 -22.15
C PRO A 297 -10.06 -16.24 -23.61
N LYS A 298 -11.01 -16.63 -24.46
CA LYS A 298 -11.04 -16.21 -25.88
C LYS A 298 -11.57 -14.79 -26.05
N GLU A 299 -12.39 -14.34 -25.10
CA GLU A 299 -12.96 -13.00 -25.04
C GLU A 299 -12.58 -12.35 -23.71
N MET A 300 -12.28 -11.05 -23.76
CA MET A 300 -11.90 -10.25 -22.59
C MET A 300 -12.93 -9.16 -22.37
N ASN A 301 -13.69 -9.29 -21.30
CA ASN A 301 -14.57 -8.23 -20.81
C ASN A 301 -13.88 -7.55 -19.63
N SER A 302 -13.30 -6.36 -19.86
CA SER A 302 -12.67 -5.61 -18.79
C SER A 302 -13.73 -5.13 -17.79
N LEU A 303 -13.65 -5.65 -16.57
CA LEU A 303 -14.48 -5.18 -15.46
C LEU A 303 -14.03 -3.78 -15.02
N GLN A 304 -14.89 -3.05 -14.30
CA GLN A 304 -14.52 -1.77 -13.71
C GLN A 304 -14.10 -2.00 -12.26
N LEU A 305 -12.83 -1.77 -11.94
CA LEU A 305 -12.35 -1.80 -10.56
C LEU A 305 -12.95 -0.64 -9.76
N LYS A 306 -13.25 -0.91 -8.49
CA LYS A 306 -13.70 0.07 -7.49
C LYS A 306 -12.56 0.39 -6.53
N GLY A 307 -12.58 1.60 -6.00
CA GLY A 307 -11.61 2.10 -5.03
C GLY A 307 -11.20 3.53 -5.40
N ASP A 308 -10.32 4.10 -4.58
CA ASP A 308 -9.88 5.48 -4.71
C ASP A 308 -8.38 5.54 -4.99
N TRP A 309 -7.98 6.55 -5.76
CA TRP A 309 -6.57 6.91 -5.88
C TRP A 309 -6.14 7.59 -4.59
N THR A 310 -5.13 7.02 -3.93
CA THR A 310 -4.41 7.70 -2.85
C THR A 310 -3.27 8.51 -3.45
N TYR A 311 -2.74 9.50 -2.72
CA TYR A 311 -1.57 10.21 -3.19
C TYR A 311 -0.52 10.32 -2.08
N SER A 312 0.73 10.38 -2.49
CA SER A 312 1.90 10.60 -1.64
C SER A 312 2.85 11.54 -2.37
N ARG A 313 3.71 12.25 -1.63
CA ARG A 313 4.73 13.13 -2.21
C ARG A 313 6.10 12.57 -1.86
N PHE A 314 6.94 12.36 -2.87
CA PHE A 314 8.32 11.94 -2.68
C PHE A 314 9.28 13.14 -2.79
N GLU A 315 10.40 13.08 -2.10
CA GLU A 315 11.49 14.02 -2.32
C GLU A 315 12.19 13.67 -3.65
N ARG A 316 12.47 14.68 -4.48
CA ARG A 316 13.08 14.44 -5.80
C ARG A 316 14.53 13.97 -5.61
N THR A 317 14.79 12.69 -5.91
CA THR A 317 16.14 12.12 -5.94
C THR A 317 16.68 12.06 -7.36
N ALA A 318 18.00 12.09 -7.55
CA ALA A 318 18.60 11.87 -8.87
C ALA A 318 18.23 10.47 -9.43
N GLY A 319 17.71 10.40 -10.66
CA GLY A 319 17.48 9.12 -11.36
C GLY A 319 16.07 8.86 -11.93
N TRP A 320 15.11 9.79 -11.80
CA TRP A 320 13.79 9.63 -12.41
C TRP A 320 13.84 9.89 -13.92
N HIS A 321 13.43 8.88 -14.69
CA HIS A 321 13.32 8.94 -16.15
C HIS A 321 11.84 8.85 -16.54
N GLY A 322 11.44 9.61 -17.56
CA GLY A 322 10.04 9.74 -17.98
C GLY A 322 9.46 11.08 -17.54
N TYR A 323 9.10 11.92 -18.52
CA TYR A 323 8.58 13.27 -18.30
C TYR A 323 7.28 13.44 -19.11
N PRO A 324 6.24 14.08 -18.55
CA PRO A 324 6.12 14.54 -17.16
C PRO A 324 5.49 13.51 -16.22
N LEU A 325 4.98 12.39 -16.75
CA LEU A 325 4.28 11.36 -15.99
C LEU A 325 5.03 10.02 -16.06
N VAL A 326 5.24 9.41 -14.91
CA VAL A 326 5.89 8.10 -14.76
C VAL A 326 4.88 7.13 -14.17
N PRO A 327 4.21 6.30 -14.98
CA PRO A 327 3.50 5.15 -14.45
C PRO A 327 4.49 4.13 -13.91
N LYS A 328 4.12 3.45 -12.83
CA LYS A 328 4.83 2.28 -12.35
C LYS A 328 3.85 1.24 -11.85
N MET A 329 4.02 0.02 -12.34
CA MET A 329 3.24 -1.14 -11.92
C MET A 329 4.11 -2.04 -11.05
N PHE A 330 3.59 -2.46 -9.90
CA PHE A 330 4.32 -3.37 -9.01
C PHE A 330 3.37 -4.25 -8.23
N THR A 331 3.80 -5.48 -7.98
CA THR A 331 3.20 -6.31 -6.93
C THR A 331 3.73 -5.86 -5.57
N THR A 332 2.89 -5.89 -4.56
CA THR A 332 3.26 -5.53 -3.18
C THR A 332 3.30 -6.79 -2.35
N SER A 333 4.48 -7.27 -1.98
CA SER A 333 4.61 -8.27 -0.91
C SER A 333 4.68 -7.55 0.43
N THR A 334 3.70 -7.80 1.31
CA THR A 334 3.70 -7.27 2.67
C THR A 334 4.64 -8.08 3.57
N GLY A 335 5.96 -7.92 3.38
CA GLY A 335 6.99 -8.42 4.29
C GLY A 335 7.84 -9.58 3.76
N ASN A 336 9.17 -9.45 3.94
CA ASN A 336 10.25 -10.46 3.81
C ASN A 336 10.29 -11.45 2.63
N GLU A 337 9.43 -11.34 1.62
CA GLU A 337 9.48 -12.20 0.42
C GLU A 337 10.24 -11.58 -0.77
N LEU A 338 10.99 -10.50 -0.56
CA LEU A 338 12.00 -10.05 -1.53
C LEU A 338 13.32 -10.79 -1.31
N GLY A 339 13.26 -12.11 -1.30
CA GLY A 339 14.39 -12.94 -1.67
C GLY A 339 14.30 -13.15 -3.17
N TYR A 340 15.39 -12.92 -3.90
CA TYR A 340 15.53 -13.41 -5.27
C TYR A 340 15.12 -14.90 -5.32
N GLY A 341 13.89 -15.20 -5.77
CA GLY A 341 13.45 -16.56 -6.10
C GLY A 341 12.24 -17.19 -5.38
N ASN A 342 11.30 -16.49 -4.74
CA ASN A 342 10.10 -17.13 -4.17
C ASN A 342 8.80 -16.61 -4.81
N GLY A 343 8.06 -17.48 -5.51
CA GLY A 343 6.74 -17.19 -6.09
C GLY A 343 5.59 -17.09 -5.08
N TYR A 344 4.45 -16.59 -5.54
CA TYR A 344 3.18 -16.58 -4.80
C TYR A 344 2.58 -17.99 -4.78
N LYS A 345 2.15 -18.47 -3.62
CA LYS A 345 1.46 -19.78 -3.53
C LYS A 345 0.17 -19.78 -4.37
N LEU A 346 -0.07 -20.84 -5.13
CA LEU A 346 -1.30 -21.04 -5.90
C LEU A 346 -2.55 -20.76 -5.05
N GLY A 347 -3.50 -20.01 -5.61
CA GLY A 347 -4.76 -19.61 -4.98
C GLY A 347 -4.63 -18.57 -3.86
N SER A 348 -3.43 -18.05 -3.59
CA SER A 348 -3.24 -16.96 -2.63
C SER A 348 -3.41 -15.60 -3.32
N PRO A 349 -4.24 -14.68 -2.79
CA PRO A 349 -4.44 -13.38 -3.42
C PRO A 349 -3.13 -12.60 -3.58
N ILE A 350 -2.93 -11.99 -4.75
CA ILE A 350 -1.75 -11.21 -5.09
C ILE A 350 -2.12 -9.73 -5.09
N SER A 351 -1.57 -8.98 -4.14
CA SER A 351 -1.75 -7.53 -4.08
C SER A 351 -0.82 -6.82 -5.07
N ALA A 352 -1.35 -5.79 -5.72
CA ALA A 352 -0.59 -4.97 -6.66
C ALA A 352 -1.05 -3.52 -6.61
N ALA A 353 -0.24 -2.63 -7.16
CA ALA A 353 -0.59 -1.22 -7.27
C ALA A 353 -0.13 -0.65 -8.62
N LEU A 354 -0.96 0.24 -9.15
CA LEU A 354 -0.56 1.16 -10.19
C LEU A 354 -0.28 2.51 -9.54
N SER A 355 0.92 3.03 -9.78
CA SER A 355 1.27 4.38 -9.39
C SER A 355 1.50 5.26 -10.60
N MET A 356 1.17 6.54 -10.47
CA MET A 356 1.38 7.56 -11.46
C MET A 356 2.07 8.74 -10.79
N THR A 357 3.34 8.97 -11.14
CA THR A 357 4.13 10.05 -10.56
C THR A 357 4.21 11.20 -11.53
N ASN A 358 3.76 12.39 -11.12
CA ASN A 358 4.02 13.62 -11.84
C ASN A 358 5.40 14.14 -11.43
N VAL A 359 6.36 14.00 -12.34
CA VAL A 359 7.72 14.50 -12.13
C VAL A 359 7.85 15.97 -12.57
N ASP A 360 6.86 16.52 -13.28
CA ASP A 360 6.81 17.95 -13.57
C ASP A 360 6.58 18.74 -12.30
N GLU A 361 7.12 19.94 -12.32
CA GLU A 361 6.99 20.90 -11.26
C GLU A 361 5.57 21.45 -11.15
N ASN A 362 4.83 21.47 -12.24
CA ASN A 362 3.51 22.05 -12.30
C ASN A 362 2.43 20.97 -12.23
N PRO A 363 1.26 21.31 -11.68
CA PRO A 363 0.12 20.43 -11.78
C PRO A 363 -0.24 20.20 -13.25
N LEU A 364 -0.56 18.95 -13.58
CA LEU A 364 -1.06 18.57 -14.89
C LEU A 364 -2.56 18.44 -14.81
N ARG A 365 -3.26 19.08 -15.73
CA ARG A 365 -4.71 18.93 -15.85
C ARG A 365 -5.05 18.04 -17.03
N LEU A 366 -5.63 16.87 -16.76
CA LEU A 366 -6.11 15.98 -17.81
C LEU A 366 -7.20 16.67 -18.62
N THR A 367 -7.07 16.64 -19.95
CA THR A 367 -8.08 17.24 -20.84
C THR A 367 -9.27 16.32 -21.08
N GLU A 368 -9.11 15.04 -20.75
CA GLU A 368 -10.14 14.01 -20.92
C GLU A 368 -10.08 13.02 -19.74
N PRO A 369 -11.23 12.47 -19.30
CA PRO A 369 -11.24 11.46 -18.26
C PRO A 369 -10.40 10.25 -18.69
N THR A 370 -9.41 9.89 -17.87
CA THR A 370 -8.43 8.85 -18.22
C THR A 370 -8.53 7.68 -17.27
N GLN A 371 -8.55 6.45 -17.80
CA GLN A 371 -8.49 5.19 -17.07
C GLN A 371 -7.38 4.31 -17.65
N PHE A 372 -6.89 3.38 -16.84
CA PHE A 372 -5.89 2.41 -17.26
C PHE A 372 -6.56 1.05 -17.40
N GLU A 373 -6.30 0.36 -18.51
CA GLU A 373 -6.61 -1.05 -18.63
C GLU A 373 -5.43 -1.84 -18.06
N ILE A 374 -5.62 -2.45 -16.90
CA ILE A 374 -4.67 -3.38 -16.29
C ILE A 374 -4.84 -4.73 -16.96
N GLN A 375 -3.72 -5.39 -17.25
CA GLN A 375 -3.67 -6.67 -17.93
C GLN A 375 -2.72 -7.62 -17.19
N ILE A 376 -3.11 -8.88 -17.07
CA ILE A 376 -2.27 -9.95 -16.56
C ILE A 376 -2.10 -10.98 -17.66
N PHE A 377 -0.85 -11.26 -18.00
CA PHE A 377 -0.47 -12.28 -18.98
C PHE A 377 0.18 -13.45 -18.27
N LYS A 378 -0.16 -14.67 -18.70
CA LYS A 378 0.67 -15.84 -18.47
C LYS A 378 1.82 -15.81 -19.47
N LEU A 379 3.05 -15.97 -19.00
CA LEU A 379 4.23 -16.11 -19.82
C LEU A 379 4.50 -17.60 -20.07
N GLU A 380 4.58 -17.97 -21.34
CA GLU A 380 4.86 -19.35 -21.75
C GLU A 380 6.36 -19.56 -21.97
N THR A 381 6.80 -20.82 -21.99
CA THR A 381 8.23 -21.17 -22.15
C THR A 381 8.82 -20.81 -23.51
N ASP A 382 7.98 -20.53 -24.50
CA ASP A 382 8.36 -20.11 -25.86
C ASP A 382 8.33 -18.58 -26.05
N ASP A 383 8.36 -17.82 -24.95
CA ASP A 383 8.21 -16.36 -24.87
C ASP A 383 6.85 -15.82 -25.35
N SER A 384 5.90 -16.70 -25.69
CA SER A 384 4.54 -16.26 -25.97
C SER A 384 3.81 -15.80 -24.70
N GLN A 385 2.86 -14.89 -24.87
CA GLN A 385 2.11 -14.31 -23.78
C GLN A 385 0.62 -14.53 -24.01
N THR A 386 -0.05 -15.07 -23.00
CA THR A 386 -1.48 -15.32 -23.05
C THR A 386 -2.19 -14.40 -22.07
N LEU A 387 -3.03 -13.50 -22.57
CA LEU A 387 -3.82 -12.60 -21.73
C LEU A 387 -4.83 -13.42 -20.92
N VAL A 388 -4.72 -13.40 -19.59
CA VAL A 388 -5.59 -14.19 -18.70
C VAL A 388 -6.58 -13.32 -17.95
N TRP A 389 -6.25 -12.07 -17.65
CA TRP A 389 -7.17 -11.16 -16.97
C TRP A 389 -6.97 -9.72 -17.43
N SER A 390 -8.06 -8.94 -17.48
CA SER A 390 -8.04 -7.51 -17.78
C SER A 390 -9.11 -6.75 -17.01
N SER A 391 -8.82 -5.53 -16.58
CA SER A 391 -9.77 -4.67 -15.86
C SER A 391 -9.41 -3.19 -15.98
N LEU A 392 -10.41 -2.32 -15.87
CA LEU A 392 -10.27 -0.86 -15.94
C LEU A 392 -10.14 -0.28 -14.54
N THR A 393 -9.16 0.59 -14.31
CA THR A 393 -9.04 1.36 -13.06
C THR A 393 -10.16 2.38 -12.93
N PRO A 394 -10.45 2.89 -11.71
CA PRO A 394 -11.18 4.14 -11.55
C PRO A 394 -10.53 5.27 -12.36
N LEU A 395 -11.32 6.30 -12.68
CA LEU A 395 -10.82 7.50 -13.36
C LEU A 395 -9.66 8.09 -12.56
N LEU A 396 -8.56 8.39 -13.25
CA LEU A 396 -7.45 9.15 -12.69
C LEU A 396 -7.96 10.55 -12.32
N PRO A 397 -7.51 11.14 -11.21
CA PRO A 397 -7.85 12.52 -10.87
C PRO A 397 -7.55 13.48 -12.03
N THR A 398 -8.49 14.38 -12.30
CA THR A 398 -8.41 15.33 -13.41
C THR A 398 -7.29 16.35 -13.24
N GLU A 399 -6.84 16.56 -12.01
CA GLU A 399 -5.68 17.36 -11.67
C GLU A 399 -4.69 16.48 -10.92
N ILE A 400 -3.49 16.33 -11.49
CA ILE A 400 -2.38 15.58 -10.91
C ILE A 400 -1.39 16.62 -10.43
N ALA A 401 -1.31 16.81 -9.11
CA ALA A 401 -0.38 17.76 -8.51
C ALA A 401 1.05 17.53 -9.02
N GLY A 402 1.80 18.63 -9.21
CA GLY A 402 3.22 18.57 -9.55
C GLY A 402 4.07 18.15 -8.36
N ASP A 403 5.39 18.25 -8.52
CA ASP A 403 6.37 18.06 -7.44
C ASP A 403 6.43 16.65 -6.89
N MET A 404 6.66 15.67 -7.78
CA MET A 404 6.87 14.28 -7.39
C MET A 404 5.68 13.71 -6.61
N VAL A 405 4.49 14.24 -6.85
CA VAL A 405 3.27 13.65 -6.30
C VAL A 405 2.96 12.39 -7.09
N THR A 406 2.89 11.29 -6.35
CA THR A 406 2.54 9.98 -6.84
C THR A 406 1.12 9.66 -6.42
N TYR A 407 0.25 9.50 -7.40
CA TYR A 407 -1.07 8.92 -7.18
C TYR A 407 -0.95 7.40 -7.28
N THR A 408 -1.38 6.68 -6.26
CA THR A 408 -1.34 5.24 -6.19
C THR A 408 -2.75 4.68 -6.06
N PHE A 409 -3.12 3.84 -7.01
CA PHE A 409 -4.29 2.98 -6.91
C PHE A 409 -3.83 1.59 -6.49
N ALA A 410 -4.19 1.19 -5.27
CA ALA A 410 -4.04 -0.19 -4.82
C ALA A 410 -5.12 -1.03 -5.52
N LEU A 411 -4.70 -2.01 -6.32
CA LEU A 411 -5.62 -2.92 -6.96
C LEU A 411 -6.23 -3.83 -5.89
N PRO A 412 -7.52 -4.20 -6.02
CA PRO A 412 -8.04 -5.35 -5.29
C PRO A 412 -7.11 -6.56 -5.51
N ALA A 413 -6.83 -7.30 -4.45
CA ALA A 413 -5.93 -8.44 -4.55
C ALA A 413 -6.45 -9.42 -5.61
N TRP A 414 -5.61 -9.74 -6.58
CA TRP A 414 -5.97 -10.66 -7.64
C TRP A 414 -5.96 -12.08 -7.09
N ASP A 415 -7.10 -12.76 -7.14
CA ASP A 415 -7.32 -14.10 -6.61
C ASP A 415 -6.77 -15.20 -7.53
N GLN A 416 -5.88 -14.85 -8.46
CA GLN A 416 -5.28 -15.73 -9.45
C GLN A 416 -6.31 -16.36 -10.41
N ARG A 417 -7.39 -15.63 -10.72
CA ARG A 417 -8.39 -16.06 -11.72
C ARG A 417 -8.28 -15.34 -13.04
N ASP A 418 -8.58 -16.07 -14.10
CA ASP A 418 -8.77 -15.50 -15.42
C ASP A 418 -10.09 -14.69 -15.49
N ALA A 419 -10.33 -14.03 -16.62
CA ALA A 419 -11.54 -13.23 -16.84
C ALA A 419 -12.85 -14.04 -16.83
N ASN A 420 -12.79 -15.37 -16.99
CA ASN A 420 -13.94 -16.27 -16.89
C ASN A 420 -14.15 -16.80 -15.46
N GLY A 421 -13.29 -16.42 -14.51
CA GLY A 421 -13.32 -16.93 -13.14
C GLY A 421 -12.65 -18.29 -12.96
N ASN A 422 -11.92 -18.80 -13.96
CA ASN A 422 -11.16 -20.04 -13.81
C ASN A 422 -9.82 -19.74 -13.13
N GLN A 423 -9.32 -20.70 -12.34
CA GLN A 423 -7.99 -20.59 -11.75
C GLN A 423 -6.92 -20.63 -12.85
N VAL A 424 -5.97 -19.69 -12.81
CA VAL A 424 -4.81 -19.74 -13.70
C VAL A 424 -3.79 -20.79 -13.22
N PRO A 425 -3.09 -21.50 -14.11
CA PRO A 425 -2.13 -22.53 -13.72
C PRO A 425 -0.90 -21.93 -13.00
N PRO A 426 -0.15 -22.71 -12.19
CA PRO A 426 1.20 -22.30 -11.77
C PRO A 426 2.07 -21.93 -12.97
N GLY A 427 2.99 -20.99 -12.76
CA GLY A 427 3.86 -20.48 -13.82
C GLY A 427 4.23 -19.03 -13.62
N THR A 428 4.88 -18.47 -14.64
CA THR A 428 5.31 -17.07 -14.62
C THR A 428 4.22 -16.19 -15.22
N TYR A 429 3.92 -15.08 -14.55
CA TYR A 429 2.93 -14.11 -14.94
C TYR A 429 3.54 -12.72 -15.03
N MET A 430 2.94 -11.89 -15.86
CA MET A 430 3.28 -10.49 -16.05
C MET A 430 2.04 -9.64 -15.82
N LEU A 431 2.10 -8.78 -14.82
CA LEU A 431 1.14 -7.70 -14.61
C LEU A 431 1.64 -6.44 -15.31
N THR A 432 0.79 -5.82 -16.12
CA THR A 432 1.08 -4.57 -16.82
C THR A 432 -0.18 -3.74 -16.95
N TYR A 433 -0.06 -2.49 -17.37
CA TYR A 433 -1.15 -1.77 -18.00
C TYR A 433 -0.99 -1.84 -19.52
N LYS A 434 -2.10 -1.70 -20.26
CA LYS A 434 -2.12 -1.75 -21.72
C LYS A 434 -1.32 -0.60 -22.31
N ILE A 435 -0.42 -0.93 -23.23
CA ILE A 435 0.43 0.01 -23.98
C ILE A 435 0.17 -0.12 -25.49
N PRO A 436 0.44 0.93 -26.29
CA PRO A 436 0.83 2.28 -25.87
C PRO A 436 -0.32 3.00 -25.16
N LEU A 437 0.02 3.77 -24.13
CA LEU A 437 -0.95 4.61 -23.43
C LEU A 437 -0.74 6.06 -23.87
N SER A 438 -1.78 6.68 -24.42
CA SER A 438 -1.75 8.10 -24.78
C SER A 438 -2.51 8.91 -23.73
N LEU A 439 -1.85 9.88 -23.12
CA LEU A 439 -2.45 10.74 -22.10
C LEU A 439 -2.39 12.20 -22.54
N SER A 440 -3.55 12.85 -22.55
CA SER A 440 -3.70 14.24 -22.95
C SER A 440 -3.87 15.17 -21.75
N TYR A 441 -3.02 16.21 -21.65
CA TYR A 441 -3.04 17.14 -20.52
C TYR A 441 -2.71 18.58 -20.93
N GLN A 442 -3.08 19.51 -20.07
CA GLN A 442 -2.69 20.92 -20.08
C GLN A 442 -1.68 21.18 -18.98
N LEU A 443 -0.69 22.03 -19.29
CA LEU A 443 0.34 22.47 -18.36
C LEU A 443 0.12 23.97 -18.07
N ASN A 444 0.13 24.36 -16.79
CA ASN A 444 0.02 25.76 -16.34
C ASN A 444 -1.23 26.55 -16.80
N GLY A 445 -2.37 25.89 -17.01
CA GLY A 445 -3.61 26.56 -17.45
C GLY A 445 -3.54 27.17 -18.85
N GLY A 446 -2.50 26.83 -19.63
CA GLY A 446 -2.38 27.18 -21.03
C GLY A 446 -3.37 26.39 -21.91
N VAL A 447 -3.66 26.93 -23.10
CA VAL A 447 -4.55 26.33 -24.11
C VAL A 447 -3.87 25.15 -24.84
N GLU A 448 -2.58 24.92 -24.61
CA GLU A 448 -1.81 23.88 -25.30
C GLU A 448 -2.10 22.49 -24.73
N LYS A 449 -2.53 21.58 -25.62
CA LYS A 449 -2.79 20.17 -25.33
C LYS A 449 -1.52 19.38 -25.66
N HIS A 450 -0.97 18.70 -24.67
CA HIS A 450 0.13 17.76 -24.86
C HIS A 450 -0.41 16.34 -24.80
N THR A 451 -0.04 15.51 -25.79
CA THR A 451 -0.29 14.08 -25.76
C THR A 451 1.06 13.37 -25.65
N VAL A 452 1.22 12.60 -24.58
CA VAL A 452 2.41 11.77 -24.38
C VAL A 452 2.06 10.30 -24.59
N GLU A 453 2.85 9.61 -25.41
CA GLU A 453 2.84 8.15 -25.43
C GLU A 453 3.70 7.63 -24.30
N ILE A 454 3.08 6.85 -23.42
CA ILE A 454 3.70 6.29 -22.25
C ILE A 454 4.00 4.82 -22.57
N GLY A 455 5.29 4.45 -22.69
CA GLY A 455 5.69 3.11 -23.14
C GLY A 455 7.14 2.65 -22.86
N LYS A 456 7.26 1.32 -22.67
CA LYS A 456 8.44 0.42 -22.60
C LYS A 456 9.65 0.84 -21.76
N SER A 457 9.47 1.47 -20.59
CA SER A 457 10.48 1.36 -19.53
C SER A 457 10.26 0.07 -18.73
N GLY A 458 11.30 -0.49 -18.11
CA GLY A 458 11.17 -1.71 -17.28
C GLY A 458 10.20 -1.57 -16.11
N ASP A 459 9.79 -0.35 -15.76
CA ASP A 459 8.87 -0.01 -14.67
C ASP A 459 7.38 -0.17 -15.04
N SER A 460 7.05 -0.44 -16.31
CA SER A 460 5.65 -0.60 -16.76
C SER A 460 5.05 -1.97 -16.44
N GLN A 461 5.86 -2.93 -16.00
CA GLN A 461 5.48 -4.32 -15.82
C GLN A 461 6.08 -4.93 -14.55
N SER A 462 5.34 -5.85 -13.93
CA SER A 462 5.80 -6.65 -12.80
C SER A 462 5.67 -8.12 -13.15
N VAL A 463 6.79 -8.85 -13.13
CA VAL A 463 6.84 -10.28 -13.38
C VAL A 463 6.90 -11.03 -12.04
N PHE A 464 6.09 -12.07 -11.90
CA PHE A 464 6.02 -12.88 -10.69
C PHE A 464 5.70 -14.34 -11.03
N ASN A 465 6.01 -15.25 -10.10
CA ASN A 465 5.69 -16.67 -10.24
C ASN A 465 4.50 -17.03 -9.36
N ILE A 466 3.70 -17.99 -9.82
CA ILE A 466 2.72 -18.71 -9.02
C ILE A 466 3.21 -20.16 -8.88
N GLU A 467 3.32 -20.65 -7.65
CA GLU A 467 3.89 -21.98 -7.29
C GLU A 467 2.92 -22.88 -6.55
#